data_AF-A0A7S3VW93-F1
#
_entry.id   AF-A0A7S3VW93-F1
#
_cell.length_a   1.000
_cell.length_b   1.000
_cell.length_c   1.000
_cell.angle_alpha   90.00
_cell.angle_beta   90.00
_cell.angle_gamma   90.00
#
_symmetry.space_group_name_H-M   'P 1'
#
loop_
_entity.id
_entity.type
_entity.pdbx_description
1 polymer ?
#
loop_
_entity_poly.entity_id
_entity_poly.type
_entity_poly.pdbx_seq_one_letter_code
_entity_poly.pdbx_strand_id
1 'polypeptide(L)'
;PTLPRTIGLDMAETVDPIPYDRSPFATKAEYDAYVALPSEKRLVQTLSHMMGAEVRSASPRNQSKMGGMSGVIQFLDVVLASTGESLALVLKTAAGSPLRATLGSAREALFYDAFGSSLEDANVPRCFYAHGDMATGDTTLLMQCLENAVPAGTFFGGEQPNNWGVQERLPELCAGNPPPEDVAADGFKLYARMHAAYWRDEALLSKPWLRASDWYAGCGEAAWRAGQAQASGEGGGPAALMDSISWRGYR
;
A
#
# COMPACT_ATOMS: atom_id res chain seq x y z
N PRO A 1 -21.83 -28.23 8.22
CA PRO A 1 -20.58 -27.44 8.14
C PRO A 1 -20.64 -26.26 9.11
N THR A 2 -20.08 -26.46 10.30
CA THR A 2 -19.96 -25.45 11.35
C THR A 2 -18.95 -24.39 10.92
N LEU A 3 -19.40 -23.15 10.77
CA LEU A 3 -18.52 -21.99 10.58
C LEU A 3 -17.48 -21.96 11.71
N PRO A 4 -16.20 -21.68 11.43
CA PRO A 4 -15.20 -21.56 12.47
C PRO A 4 -15.60 -20.43 13.43
N ARG A 5 -15.49 -20.73 14.73
CA ARG A 5 -15.74 -19.78 15.82
C ARG A 5 -15.03 -18.47 15.52
N THR A 6 -15.79 -17.39 15.43
CA THR A 6 -15.30 -16.02 15.51
C THR A 6 -14.43 -15.94 16.76
N ILE A 7 -13.12 -15.76 16.57
CA ILE A 7 -12.22 -15.43 17.67
C ILE A 7 -12.67 -14.04 18.10
N GLY A 8 -13.39 -13.97 19.22
CA GLY A 8 -13.72 -12.73 19.90
C GLY A 8 -12.44 -12.12 20.43
N LEU A 9 -11.68 -11.46 19.55
CA LEU A 9 -10.70 -10.47 19.94
C LEU A 9 -11.48 -9.23 20.31
N ASP A 10 -11.29 -8.79 21.55
CA ASP A 10 -11.89 -7.59 22.09
C ASP A 10 -11.55 -6.41 21.17
N MET A 11 -12.56 -5.79 20.58
CA MET A 11 -12.42 -4.69 19.61
C MET A 11 -11.80 -3.42 20.22
N ALA A 12 -11.48 -3.47 21.51
CA ALA A 12 -10.75 -2.46 22.25
C ALA A 12 -9.21 -2.57 22.13
N GLU A 13 -8.66 -3.44 21.26
CA GLU A 13 -7.23 -3.39 20.94
C GLU A 13 -6.91 -2.08 20.21
N THR A 14 -6.49 -1.13 21.04
CA THR A 14 -6.11 0.23 20.75
C THR A 14 -5.06 0.31 19.64
N VAL A 15 -5.07 1.40 18.87
CA VAL A 15 -3.88 1.79 18.11
C VAL A 15 -2.72 1.85 19.09
N ASP A 16 -1.75 0.93 18.91
CA ASP A 16 -0.53 0.95 19.70
C ASP A 16 0.11 2.35 19.57
N PRO A 17 0.59 2.93 20.67
CA PRO A 17 1.25 4.22 20.59
C PRO A 17 2.44 4.12 19.62
N ILE A 18 2.57 5.11 18.75
CA ILE A 18 3.72 5.23 17.85
C ILE A 18 4.99 5.22 18.72
N PRO A 19 6.01 4.41 18.43
CA PRO A 19 7.27 4.44 19.18
C PRO A 19 7.84 5.85 19.32
N TYR A 20 8.42 6.18 20.49
CA TYR A 20 8.86 7.55 20.80
C TYR A 20 9.81 8.15 19.76
N ASP A 21 10.78 7.35 19.31
CA ASP A 21 11.77 7.69 18.27
C ASP A 21 11.16 8.04 16.90
N ARG A 22 9.87 7.75 16.72
CA ARG A 22 9.09 8.00 15.51
C ARG A 22 7.89 8.89 15.78
N SER A 23 7.72 9.28 17.03
CA SER A 23 6.62 10.13 17.45
C SER A 23 6.93 11.57 17.08
N PRO A 24 5.91 12.40 16.85
CA PRO A 24 6.12 13.81 16.54
C PRO A 24 6.46 14.67 17.75
N PHE A 25 6.60 14.05 18.93
CA PHE A 25 6.82 14.76 20.17
C PHE A 25 8.31 15.14 20.27
N ALA A 26 8.56 16.40 20.61
CA ALA A 26 9.91 16.94 20.72
C ALA A 26 10.64 16.39 21.94
N THR A 27 9.89 15.94 22.96
CA THR A 27 10.46 15.43 24.20
C THR A 27 9.81 14.14 24.67
N LYS A 28 10.57 13.35 25.44
CA LYS A 28 10.09 12.10 26.05
C LYS A 28 8.94 12.37 27.01
N ALA A 29 8.97 13.50 27.71
CA ALA A 29 7.89 13.92 28.59
C ALA A 29 6.58 14.19 27.83
N GLU A 30 6.63 14.83 26.66
CA GLU A 30 5.47 15.04 25.78
C GLU A 30 4.91 13.70 25.29
N TYR A 31 5.78 12.78 24.89
CA TYR A 31 5.37 11.44 24.48
C TYR A 31 4.75 10.64 25.62
N ASP A 32 5.32 10.69 26.83
CA ASP A 32 4.79 10.00 27.99
C ASP A 32 3.41 10.57 28.40
N ALA A 33 3.25 11.89 28.30
CA ALA A 33 1.94 12.54 28.48
C ALA A 33 0.93 12.07 27.43
N TYR A 34 1.34 11.93 26.17
CA TYR A 34 0.53 11.35 25.12
C TYR A 34 0.13 9.90 25.40
N VAL A 35 1.08 9.03 25.77
CA VAL A 35 0.81 7.62 26.09
C VAL A 35 -0.18 7.48 27.25
N ALA A 36 -0.13 8.40 28.23
CA ALA A 36 -1.03 8.40 29.39
C ALA A 36 -2.48 8.80 29.05
N LEU A 37 -2.75 9.37 27.87
CA LEU A 37 -4.11 9.72 27.47
C LEU A 37 -4.98 8.46 27.26
N PRO A 38 -6.32 8.56 27.44
CA PRO A 38 -7.25 7.55 26.96
C PRO A 38 -7.07 7.25 25.47
N SER A 39 -7.33 6.01 25.04
CA SER A 39 -7.11 5.55 23.67
C SER A 39 -7.77 6.42 22.61
N GLU A 40 -9.00 6.87 22.84
CA GLU A 40 -9.74 7.76 21.93
C GLU A 40 -9.04 9.12 21.75
N LYS A 41 -8.54 9.70 22.86
CA LYS A 41 -7.79 10.96 22.81
C LYS A 41 -6.45 10.80 22.12
N ARG A 42 -5.77 9.65 22.33
CA ARG A 42 -4.53 9.32 21.61
C ARG A 42 -4.77 9.21 20.11
N LEU A 43 -5.86 8.55 19.69
CA LEU A 43 -6.22 8.43 18.29
C LEU A 43 -6.45 9.80 17.65
N VAL A 44 -7.25 10.66 18.29
CA VAL A 44 -7.49 12.03 17.81
C VAL A 44 -6.21 12.84 17.68
N GLN A 45 -5.33 12.80 18.69
CA GLN A 45 -4.06 13.53 18.66
C GLN A 45 -3.11 12.99 17.58
N THR A 46 -3.02 11.67 17.44
CA THR A 46 -2.22 11.00 16.40
C THR A 46 -2.68 11.40 15.01
N LEU A 47 -3.98 11.30 14.75
CA LEU A 47 -4.55 11.67 13.45
C LEU A 47 -4.39 13.16 13.18
N SER A 48 -4.53 14.00 14.20
CA SER A 48 -4.30 15.45 14.04
C SER A 48 -2.89 15.75 13.55
N HIS A 49 -1.90 15.06 14.13
CA HIS A 49 -0.52 15.17 13.69
C HIS A 49 -0.33 14.63 12.26
N MET A 50 -0.75 13.38 12.01
CA MET A 50 -0.59 12.73 10.71
C MET A 50 -1.22 13.53 9.57
N MET A 51 -2.39 14.12 9.79
CA MET A 51 -3.12 14.88 8.78
C MET A 51 -2.64 16.32 8.63
N GLY A 52 -1.82 16.82 9.57
CA GLY A 52 -1.49 18.25 9.65
C GLY A 52 -2.71 19.16 9.86
N ALA A 53 -3.78 18.63 10.46
CA ALA A 53 -5.05 19.33 10.66
C ALA A 53 -5.70 18.91 11.99
N GLU A 54 -6.38 19.81 12.68
CA GLU A 54 -7.01 19.48 13.96
C GLU A 54 -8.20 18.52 13.77
N VAL A 55 -8.15 17.35 14.43
CA VAL A 55 -9.23 16.37 14.46
C VAL A 55 -10.08 16.60 15.72
N ARG A 56 -11.39 16.66 15.54
CA ARG A 56 -12.37 16.79 16.63
C ARG A 56 -12.68 15.45 17.27
N SER A 57 -12.90 14.45 16.44
CA SER A 57 -13.26 13.09 16.87
C SER A 57 -12.79 12.08 15.84
N ALA A 58 -12.45 10.89 16.32
CA ALA A 58 -12.12 9.75 15.48
C ALA A 58 -12.64 8.47 16.13
N SER A 59 -13.21 7.57 15.32
CA SER A 59 -13.70 6.28 15.80
C SER A 59 -13.38 5.17 14.81
N PRO A 60 -12.89 4.00 15.28
CA PRO A 60 -12.77 2.82 14.44
C PRO A 60 -14.14 2.38 13.92
N ARG A 61 -14.18 2.01 12.64
CA ARG A 61 -15.35 1.38 12.03
C ARG A 61 -15.38 -0.09 12.36
N ASN A 62 -16.58 -0.61 12.62
CA ASN A 62 -16.77 -2.04 12.85
C ASN A 62 -16.67 -2.79 11.52
N GLN A 63 -15.48 -3.34 11.24
CA GLN A 63 -15.22 -4.13 10.04
C GLN A 63 -14.43 -5.39 10.41
N SER A 64 -14.65 -6.46 9.63
CA SER A 64 -13.85 -7.67 9.72
C SER A 64 -12.37 -7.32 9.55
N LYS A 65 -11.51 -7.84 10.44
CA LYS A 65 -10.06 -7.64 10.35
C LYS A 65 -9.57 -7.97 8.94
N MET A 66 -8.99 -6.98 8.28
CA MET A 66 -8.28 -7.12 7.00
C MET A 66 -6.79 -6.88 7.22
N GLY A 67 -5.93 -7.51 6.40
CA GLY A 67 -4.51 -7.12 6.33
C GLY A 67 -3.47 -8.24 6.29
N GLY A 68 -3.84 -9.50 6.54
CA GLY A 68 -2.95 -10.66 6.32
C GLY A 68 -1.50 -10.44 6.76
N MET A 69 -0.53 -10.77 5.89
CA MET A 69 0.89 -10.45 6.13
C MET A 69 1.25 -8.98 5.89
N SER A 70 0.38 -8.21 5.23
CA SER A 70 0.63 -6.83 4.84
C SER A 70 0.55 -5.84 5.99
N GLY A 71 -0.06 -6.20 7.13
CA GLY A 71 -0.20 -5.32 8.29
C GLY A 71 -1.58 -5.42 8.93
N VAL A 72 -1.84 -4.52 9.88
CA VAL A 72 -3.18 -4.26 10.41
C VAL A 72 -3.78 -3.14 9.58
N ILE A 73 -5.00 -3.34 9.07
CA ILE A 73 -5.76 -2.31 8.38
C ILE A 73 -6.95 -1.94 9.27
N GLN A 74 -7.04 -0.66 9.63
CA GLN A 74 -8.14 -0.09 10.41
C GLN A 74 -8.87 0.96 9.57
N PHE A 75 -10.19 0.88 9.58
CA PHE A 75 -11.04 1.87 8.94
C PHE A 75 -11.52 2.85 10.01
N LEU A 76 -11.51 4.14 9.71
CA LEU A 76 -11.76 5.20 10.67
C LEU A 76 -12.80 6.18 10.12
N ASP A 77 -13.73 6.59 10.97
CA ASP A 77 -14.52 7.82 10.79
C ASP A 77 -13.81 8.95 11.52
N VAL A 78 -13.50 10.04 10.81
CA VAL A 78 -12.77 11.20 11.35
C VAL A 78 -13.56 12.47 11.08
N VAL A 79 -13.71 13.34 12.08
CA VAL A 79 -14.35 14.65 11.91
C VAL A 79 -13.31 15.73 12.15
N LEU A 80 -13.11 16.61 11.18
CA LEU A 80 -12.20 17.75 11.30
C LEU A 80 -12.77 18.83 12.23
N ALA A 81 -11.94 19.43 13.08
CA ALA A 81 -12.37 20.48 14.00
C ALA A 81 -12.69 21.79 13.27
N SER A 82 -11.86 22.17 12.30
CA SER A 82 -11.98 23.43 11.57
C SER A 82 -13.20 23.51 10.65
N THR A 83 -13.52 22.42 9.95
CA THR A 83 -14.60 22.40 8.93
C THR A 83 -15.84 21.66 9.37
N GLY A 84 -15.73 20.69 10.30
CA GLY A 84 -16.81 19.74 10.59
C GLY A 84 -17.07 18.72 9.50
N GLU A 85 -16.18 18.64 8.51
CA GLU A 85 -16.20 17.60 7.50
C GLU A 85 -15.91 16.23 8.12
N SER A 86 -16.71 15.24 7.72
CA SER A 86 -16.49 13.82 8.04
C SER A 86 -15.72 13.14 6.92
N LEU A 87 -14.64 12.46 7.29
CA LEU A 87 -13.75 11.74 6.41
C LEU A 87 -13.74 10.25 6.75
N ALA A 88 -13.86 9.43 5.72
CA ALA A 88 -13.61 7.99 5.78
C ALA A 88 -12.11 7.76 5.53
N LEU A 89 -11.37 7.23 6.49
CA LEU A 89 -9.93 6.99 6.37
C LEU A 89 -9.58 5.52 6.58
N VAL A 90 -8.41 5.14 6.06
CA VAL A 90 -7.75 3.86 6.29
C VAL A 90 -6.40 4.13 6.95
N LEU A 91 -6.21 3.57 8.14
CA LEU A 91 -4.92 3.48 8.81
C LEU A 91 -4.36 2.07 8.62
N LYS A 92 -3.25 1.96 7.89
CA LYS A 92 -2.51 0.71 7.73
C LYS A 92 -1.22 0.80 8.52
N THR A 93 -1.02 -0.14 9.44
CA THR A 93 0.18 -0.20 10.28
C THR A 93 0.81 -1.57 10.25
N ALA A 94 2.12 -1.60 10.40
CA ALA A 94 2.88 -2.81 10.57
C ALA A 94 4.13 -2.51 11.39
N ALA A 95 4.27 -3.22 12.52
CA ALA A 95 5.52 -3.27 13.24
C ALA A 95 6.59 -4.01 12.43
N GLY A 96 7.82 -3.54 12.52
CA GLY A 96 8.98 -4.08 11.85
C GLY A 96 9.27 -5.51 12.30
N SER A 97 9.77 -6.30 11.36
CA SER A 97 10.29 -7.63 11.63
C SER A 97 11.32 -8.01 10.57
N PRO A 98 12.27 -8.92 10.86
CA PRO A 98 13.22 -9.38 9.87
C PRO A 98 12.56 -9.91 8.59
N LEU A 99 11.41 -10.57 8.73
CA LEU A 99 10.64 -11.05 7.58
C LEU A 99 10.09 -9.89 6.75
N ARG A 100 9.52 -8.85 7.37
CA ARG A 100 8.98 -7.68 6.65
C ARG A 100 10.09 -6.85 5.98
N ALA A 101 11.24 -6.71 6.63
CA ALA A 101 12.42 -6.09 6.04
C ALA A 101 12.84 -6.85 4.77
N THR A 102 12.93 -8.18 4.87
CA THR A 102 13.27 -9.06 3.73
C THR A 102 12.25 -8.97 2.59
N LEU A 103 10.96 -8.92 2.92
CA LEU A 103 9.88 -8.77 1.93
C LEU A 103 9.77 -7.33 1.38
N GLY A 104 10.49 -6.37 1.97
CA GLY A 104 10.41 -4.96 1.61
C GLY A 104 8.99 -4.40 1.77
N SER A 105 8.31 -4.74 2.87
CA SER A 105 6.92 -4.32 3.12
C SER A 105 6.77 -2.80 3.25
N ALA A 106 7.83 -2.10 3.66
CA ALA A 106 7.87 -0.64 3.78
C ALA A 106 7.81 0.13 2.46
N ARG A 107 8.00 -0.54 1.31
CA ARG A 107 8.03 0.10 -0.02
C ARG A 107 6.76 0.88 -0.34
N GLU A 108 5.61 0.41 0.09
CA GLU A 108 4.34 1.08 -0.16
C GLU A 108 4.27 2.44 0.54
N ALA A 109 4.69 2.52 1.81
CA ALA A 109 4.71 3.80 2.49
C ALA A 109 5.76 4.74 1.93
N LEU A 110 6.96 4.25 1.63
CA LEU A 110 7.98 5.07 0.97
C LEU A 110 7.54 5.60 -0.40
N PHE A 111 6.74 4.82 -1.12
CA PHE A 111 6.14 5.27 -2.37
C PHE A 111 5.18 6.44 -2.14
N TYR A 112 4.25 6.32 -1.20
CA TYR A 112 3.29 7.42 -0.93
C TYR A 112 3.94 8.64 -0.28
N ASP A 113 5.00 8.46 0.49
CA ASP A 113 5.79 9.57 1.03
C ASP A 113 6.47 10.37 -0.10
N ALA A 114 7.06 9.68 -1.08
CA ALA A 114 7.71 10.33 -2.21
C ALA A 114 6.75 10.89 -3.26
N PHE A 115 5.63 10.19 -3.54
CA PHE A 115 4.75 10.49 -4.66
C PHE A 115 3.35 10.96 -4.30
N GLY A 116 2.87 10.75 -3.07
CA GLY A 116 1.46 10.92 -2.73
C GLY A 116 0.89 12.29 -3.09
N SER A 117 1.63 13.36 -2.77
CA SER A 117 1.25 14.74 -3.12
C SER A 117 1.27 15.01 -4.62
N SER A 118 2.14 14.34 -5.37
CA SER A 118 2.21 14.45 -6.83
C SER A 118 1.13 13.63 -7.53
N LEU A 119 0.27 12.90 -6.81
CA LEU A 119 -0.75 12.03 -7.39
C LEU A 119 -2.17 12.45 -7.00
N GLU A 120 -2.38 13.64 -6.42
CA GLU A 120 -3.70 14.11 -5.99
C GLU A 120 -4.72 14.20 -7.14
N ASP A 121 -4.27 14.39 -8.38
CA ASP A 121 -5.10 14.43 -9.59
C ASP A 121 -5.26 13.05 -10.27
N ALA A 122 -4.64 12.00 -9.72
CA ALA A 122 -4.75 10.64 -10.23
C ALA A 122 -5.86 9.85 -9.50
N ASN A 123 -6.29 8.73 -10.09
CA ASN A 123 -7.22 7.79 -9.48
C ASN A 123 -6.54 6.94 -8.39
N VAL A 124 -5.94 7.59 -7.40
CA VAL A 124 -5.34 6.97 -6.22
C VAL A 124 -5.92 7.59 -4.94
N PRO A 125 -5.96 6.86 -3.82
CA PRO A 125 -6.37 7.44 -2.56
C PRO A 125 -5.47 8.60 -2.16
N ARG A 126 -6.05 9.71 -1.70
CA ARG A 126 -5.27 10.78 -1.07
C ARG A 126 -4.51 10.22 0.13
N CYS A 127 -3.20 10.43 0.16
CA CYS A 127 -2.37 10.06 1.30
C CYS A 127 -2.19 11.27 2.22
N PHE A 128 -2.55 11.12 3.49
CA PHE A 128 -2.38 12.14 4.51
C PHE A 128 -1.03 11.98 5.22
N TYR A 129 -0.61 10.74 5.42
CA TYR A 129 0.64 10.42 6.09
C TYR A 129 1.21 9.09 5.57
N ALA A 130 2.52 9.05 5.40
CA ALA A 130 3.23 7.86 5.00
C ALA A 130 4.59 7.78 5.70
N HIS A 131 4.89 6.63 6.28
CA HIS A 131 6.19 6.33 6.86
C HIS A 131 6.54 4.87 6.65
N GLY A 132 7.75 4.60 6.15
CA GLY A 132 8.26 3.24 6.00
C GLY A 132 9.76 3.18 6.28
N ASP A 133 10.20 2.08 6.84
CA ASP A 133 11.63 1.79 7.06
C ASP A 133 11.99 0.45 6.41
N MET A 134 12.89 0.47 5.42
CA MET A 134 13.34 -0.74 4.73
C MET A 134 14.23 -1.64 5.58
N ALA A 135 14.92 -1.10 6.59
CA ALA A 135 15.79 -1.87 7.47
C ALA A 135 14.98 -2.74 8.43
N THR A 136 13.86 -2.23 8.94
CA THR A 136 13.00 -2.95 9.88
C THR A 136 11.76 -3.56 9.21
N GLY A 137 11.34 -3.04 8.06
CA GLY A 137 10.06 -3.39 7.43
C GLY A 137 8.85 -2.72 8.10
N ASP A 138 9.06 -1.72 8.95
CA ASP A 138 8.00 -0.91 9.56
C ASP A 138 7.20 -0.16 8.49
N THR A 139 5.89 -0.02 8.70
CA THR A 139 5.00 0.69 7.77
C THR A 139 3.88 1.38 8.53
N THR A 140 3.60 2.63 8.18
CA THR A 140 2.41 3.37 8.64
C THR A 140 1.90 4.23 7.49
N LEU A 141 0.62 4.09 7.17
CA LEU A 141 -0.07 4.82 6.12
C LEU A 141 -1.41 5.29 6.64
N LEU A 142 -1.71 6.58 6.46
CA LEU A 142 -3.04 7.13 6.65
C LEU A 142 -3.52 7.65 5.30
N MET A 143 -4.58 7.05 4.77
CA MET A 143 -5.09 7.36 3.44
C MET A 143 -6.60 7.52 3.46
N GLN A 144 -7.13 8.17 2.43
CA GLN A 144 -8.56 8.17 2.14
C GLN A 144 -9.09 6.74 1.98
N CYS A 145 -10.26 6.46 2.57
CA CYS A 145 -11.00 5.25 2.30
C CYS A 145 -11.86 5.41 1.05
N LEU A 146 -11.60 4.59 0.03
CA LEU A 146 -12.37 4.60 -1.22
C LEU A 146 -13.54 3.61 -1.15
N GLU A 147 -14.60 3.98 -0.41
CA GLU A 147 -15.75 3.08 -0.17
C GLU A 147 -16.59 2.80 -1.42
N ASN A 148 -16.61 3.75 -2.35
CA ASN A 148 -17.38 3.67 -3.58
C ASN A 148 -16.48 3.37 -4.80
N ALA A 149 -15.36 2.68 -4.57
CA ALA A 149 -14.42 2.32 -5.63
C ALA A 149 -14.41 0.81 -5.88
N VAL A 150 -14.19 0.45 -7.13
CA VAL A 150 -14.03 -0.94 -7.58
C VAL A 150 -12.55 -1.15 -7.88
N PRO A 151 -11.91 -2.20 -7.35
CA PRO A 151 -10.52 -2.51 -7.67
C PRO A 151 -10.34 -2.66 -9.19
N ALA A 152 -9.34 -2.01 -9.78
CA ALA A 152 -9.13 -2.04 -11.23
C ALA A 152 -8.96 -3.49 -11.79
N GLY A 153 -8.43 -4.40 -10.98
CA GLY A 153 -8.29 -5.82 -11.34
C GLY A 153 -9.61 -6.50 -11.73
N THR A 154 -10.74 -6.03 -11.19
CA THR A 154 -12.09 -6.55 -11.43
C THR A 154 -12.49 -6.48 -12.91
N PHE A 155 -11.97 -5.50 -13.65
CA PHE A 155 -12.27 -5.28 -15.06
C PHE A 155 -11.57 -6.24 -16.02
N PHE A 156 -10.63 -7.05 -15.53
CA PHE A 156 -9.83 -7.98 -16.33
C PHE A 156 -10.32 -9.43 -16.25
N GLY A 157 -11.60 -9.63 -15.89
CA GLY A 157 -12.31 -10.91 -16.01
C GLY A 157 -12.07 -11.90 -14.87
N GLY A 158 -12.83 -13.00 -14.89
CA GLY A 158 -12.82 -14.03 -13.83
C GLY A 158 -11.55 -14.86 -13.75
N GLU A 159 -10.77 -14.92 -14.83
CA GLU A 159 -9.50 -15.68 -14.87
C GLU A 159 -8.37 -14.98 -14.10
N GLN A 160 -8.54 -13.70 -13.75
CA GLN A 160 -7.57 -12.96 -12.95
C GLN A 160 -7.61 -13.50 -11.49
N PRO A 161 -6.49 -13.96 -10.91
CA PRO A 161 -6.47 -14.61 -9.59
C PRO A 161 -7.08 -13.79 -8.43
N ASN A 162 -6.97 -12.47 -8.48
CA ASN A 162 -7.57 -11.55 -7.51
C ASN A 162 -9.10 -11.53 -7.57
N ASN A 163 -9.70 -12.03 -8.66
CA ASN A 163 -11.15 -12.03 -8.89
C ASN A 163 -11.81 -13.38 -8.56
N TRP A 164 -11.05 -14.44 -8.26
CA TRP A 164 -11.61 -15.78 -8.00
C TRP A 164 -12.65 -15.80 -6.86
N GLY A 165 -12.47 -14.95 -5.85
CA GLY A 165 -13.42 -14.84 -4.72
C GLY A 165 -14.67 -13.99 -5.00
N VAL A 166 -14.73 -13.30 -6.14
CA VAL A 166 -15.81 -12.36 -6.50
C VAL A 166 -16.33 -12.57 -7.92
N GLN A 167 -16.00 -13.69 -8.56
CA GLN A 167 -16.29 -13.95 -9.97
C GLN A 167 -17.77 -13.77 -10.33
N GLU A 168 -18.67 -14.26 -9.48
CA GLU A 168 -20.13 -14.14 -9.67
C GLU A 168 -20.63 -12.69 -9.55
N ARG A 169 -19.87 -11.82 -8.88
CA ARG A 169 -20.20 -10.40 -8.64
C ARG A 169 -19.54 -9.46 -9.64
N LEU A 170 -18.64 -9.93 -10.51
CA LEU A 170 -17.95 -9.07 -11.48
C LEU A 170 -18.92 -8.28 -12.37
N PRO A 171 -20.03 -8.84 -12.89
CA PRO A 171 -20.97 -8.06 -13.69
C PRO A 171 -21.59 -6.89 -12.92
N GLU A 172 -21.93 -7.09 -11.65
CA GLU A 172 -22.46 -6.05 -10.76
C GLU A 172 -21.40 -5.00 -10.44
N LEU A 173 -20.19 -5.43 -10.06
CA LEU A 173 -19.09 -4.54 -9.70
C LEU A 173 -18.65 -3.67 -10.89
N CYS A 174 -18.67 -4.20 -12.11
CA CYS A 174 -18.30 -3.45 -13.31
C CYS A 174 -19.46 -2.63 -13.90
N ALA A 175 -20.70 -2.83 -13.46
CA ALA A 175 -21.86 -2.14 -14.03
C ALA A 175 -21.78 -0.63 -13.82
N GLY A 176 -21.95 0.14 -14.90
CA GLY A 176 -21.94 1.61 -14.87
C GLY A 176 -20.56 2.25 -14.70
N ASN A 177 -19.48 1.45 -14.61
CA ASN A 177 -18.11 1.93 -14.56
C ASN A 177 -17.52 2.11 -15.97
N PRO A 178 -16.39 2.83 -16.12
CA PRO A 178 -15.67 2.93 -17.38
C PRO A 178 -15.31 1.55 -17.97
N PRO A 179 -15.21 1.44 -19.30
CA PRO A 179 -14.81 0.20 -19.93
C PRO A 179 -13.35 -0.17 -19.58
N PRO A 180 -12.97 -1.46 -19.64
CA PRO A 180 -11.63 -1.92 -19.25
C PRO A 180 -10.48 -1.19 -19.96
N GLU A 181 -10.69 -0.76 -21.21
CA GLU A 181 -9.70 -0.01 -21.99
C GLU A 181 -9.38 1.35 -21.37
N ASP A 182 -10.39 2.04 -20.84
CA ASP A 182 -10.22 3.35 -20.18
C ASP A 182 -9.54 3.17 -18.82
N VAL A 183 -9.92 2.14 -18.06
CA VAL A 183 -9.27 1.80 -16.78
C VAL A 183 -7.79 1.45 -17.01
N ALA A 184 -7.50 0.68 -18.05
CA ALA A 184 -6.13 0.35 -18.44
C ALA A 184 -5.35 1.60 -18.87
N ALA A 185 -5.94 2.45 -19.72
CA ALA A 185 -5.31 3.68 -20.18
C ALA A 185 -4.93 4.60 -19.02
N ASP A 186 -5.82 4.77 -18.03
CA ASP A 186 -5.54 5.58 -16.85
C ASP A 186 -4.44 4.96 -15.97
N GLY A 187 -4.44 3.63 -15.81
CA GLY A 187 -3.34 2.92 -15.18
C GLY A 187 -2.00 3.19 -15.88
N PHE A 188 -1.95 3.05 -17.21
CA PHE A 188 -0.74 3.30 -17.99
C PHE A 188 -0.26 4.75 -17.92
N LYS A 189 -1.17 5.74 -17.91
CA LYS A 189 -0.81 7.16 -17.71
C LYS A 189 -0.15 7.37 -16.35
N LEU A 190 -0.71 6.77 -15.29
CA LEU A 190 -0.13 6.83 -13.95
C LEU A 190 1.26 6.19 -13.92
N TYR A 191 1.43 5.00 -14.52
CA TYR A 191 2.75 4.38 -14.67
C TYR A 191 3.73 5.28 -15.41
N ALA A 192 3.33 5.83 -16.56
CA ALA A 192 4.20 6.73 -17.34
C ALA A 192 4.65 7.95 -16.53
N ARG A 193 3.75 8.57 -15.76
CA ARG A 193 4.07 9.69 -14.86
C ARG A 193 5.10 9.31 -13.80
N MET A 194 4.91 8.16 -13.13
CA MET A 194 5.86 7.67 -12.13
C MET A 194 7.22 7.32 -12.75
N HIS A 195 7.22 6.66 -13.90
CA HIS A 195 8.44 6.31 -14.63
C HIS A 195 9.21 7.55 -15.11
N ALA A 196 8.49 8.60 -15.53
CA ALA A 196 9.11 9.84 -15.98
C ALA A 196 9.94 10.52 -14.87
N ALA A 197 9.52 10.40 -13.60
CA ALA A 197 10.23 10.99 -12.46
C ALA A 197 11.64 10.43 -12.25
N TYR A 198 11.88 9.18 -12.68
CA TYR A 198 13.19 8.51 -12.56
C TYR A 198 13.77 8.10 -13.91
N TRP A 199 13.26 8.66 -15.01
CA TRP A 199 13.75 8.30 -16.33
C TRP A 199 15.22 8.68 -16.47
N ARG A 200 16.07 7.69 -16.75
CA ARG A 200 17.53 7.82 -16.82
C ARG A 200 18.21 8.29 -15.53
N ASP A 201 17.58 8.06 -14.37
CA ASP A 201 18.25 8.27 -13.10
C ASP A 201 19.23 7.13 -12.80
N GLU A 202 20.52 7.37 -13.04
CA GLU A 202 21.59 6.39 -12.77
C GLU A 202 21.73 6.05 -11.28
N ALA A 203 21.26 6.90 -10.37
CA ALA A 203 21.32 6.62 -8.94
C ALA A 203 20.44 5.40 -8.55
N LEU A 204 19.51 4.99 -9.41
CA LEU A 204 18.73 3.76 -9.23
C LEU A 204 19.56 2.48 -9.41
N LEU A 205 20.65 2.53 -10.19
CA LEU A 205 21.52 1.36 -10.41
C LEU A 205 22.23 0.92 -9.13
N SER A 206 22.41 1.83 -8.18
CA SER A 206 23.04 1.54 -6.89
C SER A 206 22.06 1.04 -5.82
N LYS A 207 20.80 0.74 -6.18
CA LYS A 207 19.75 0.31 -5.23
C LYS A 207 19.53 -1.21 -5.34
N PRO A 208 20.21 -2.03 -4.52
CA PRO A 208 20.20 -3.50 -4.67
C PRO A 208 18.82 -4.14 -4.45
N TRP A 209 17.88 -3.42 -3.84
CA TRP A 209 16.50 -3.86 -3.63
C TRP A 209 15.60 -3.63 -4.86
N LEU A 210 16.03 -2.84 -5.85
CA LEU A 210 15.32 -2.73 -7.12
C LEU A 210 15.56 -3.97 -7.97
N ARG A 211 14.48 -4.55 -8.49
CA ARG A 211 14.55 -5.73 -9.35
C ARG A 211 15.39 -5.40 -10.59
N ALA A 212 16.34 -6.28 -10.90
CA ALA A 212 17.23 -6.15 -12.06
C ALA A 212 18.18 -4.93 -12.03
N SER A 213 18.33 -4.22 -10.91
CA SER A 213 19.34 -3.16 -10.76
C SER A 213 20.74 -3.66 -11.08
N ASP A 214 21.14 -4.82 -10.53
CA ASP A 214 22.42 -5.47 -10.85
C ASP A 214 22.56 -5.77 -12.34
N TRP A 215 21.50 -6.28 -12.98
CA TRP A 215 21.47 -6.54 -14.43
C TRP A 215 21.78 -5.27 -15.23
N TYR A 216 21.09 -4.17 -14.93
CA TYR A 216 21.30 -2.90 -15.59
C TYR A 216 22.67 -2.29 -15.28
N ALA A 217 23.26 -2.61 -14.13
CA ALA A 217 24.64 -2.27 -13.78
C ALA A 217 25.69 -3.17 -14.46
N GLY A 218 25.28 -4.09 -15.34
CA GLY A 218 26.18 -5.02 -16.04
C GLY A 218 26.61 -6.23 -15.20
N CYS A 219 25.94 -6.48 -14.08
CA CYS A 219 26.18 -7.60 -13.16
C CYS A 219 24.96 -8.55 -13.13
N GLY A 220 25.02 -9.67 -12.41
CA GLY A 220 23.81 -10.44 -12.08
C GLY A 220 23.08 -11.14 -13.26
N GLU A 221 23.69 -11.23 -14.45
CA GLU A 221 23.03 -11.79 -15.63
C GLU A 221 22.52 -13.22 -15.44
N ALA A 222 23.37 -14.08 -14.88
CA ALA A 222 23.01 -15.46 -14.61
C ALA A 222 21.82 -15.59 -13.63
N ALA A 223 21.81 -14.79 -12.56
CA ALA A 223 20.76 -14.83 -11.55
C ALA A 223 19.41 -14.35 -12.13
N TRP A 224 19.42 -13.30 -12.93
CA TRP A 224 18.21 -12.81 -13.60
C TRP A 224 17.66 -13.85 -14.59
N ARG A 225 18.50 -14.43 -15.46
CA ARG A 225 18.09 -15.46 -16.43
C ARG A 225 17.51 -16.69 -15.73
N ALA A 226 18.13 -17.13 -14.64
CA ALA A 226 17.61 -18.22 -13.82
C ALA A 226 16.21 -17.91 -13.26
N GLY A 227 15.99 -16.67 -12.78
CA GLY A 227 14.69 -16.21 -12.32
C GLY A 227 13.61 -16.16 -13.43
N GLN A 228 14.00 -15.82 -14.66
CA GLN A 228 13.06 -15.85 -15.81
C GLN A 228 12.68 -17.26 -16.21
N ALA A 229 13.65 -18.20 -16.27
CA ALA A 229 13.39 -19.60 -16.60
C ALA A 229 12.43 -20.27 -15.59
N GLN A 230 12.48 -19.86 -14.32
CA GLN A 230 11.55 -20.33 -13.30
C GLN A 230 10.13 -19.76 -13.49
N ALA A 231 10.01 -18.52 -13.98
CA ALA A 231 8.74 -17.86 -14.24
C ALA A 231 8.07 -18.31 -15.56
N SER A 232 8.86 -18.70 -16.57
CA SER A 232 8.35 -19.21 -17.85
C SER A 232 7.83 -20.65 -17.79
N GLY A 233 7.96 -21.32 -16.64
CA GLY A 233 7.48 -22.70 -16.50
C GLY A 233 8.31 -23.72 -17.28
N GLU A 234 9.52 -23.36 -17.70
CA GLU A 234 10.45 -24.26 -18.42
C GLU A 234 10.95 -25.45 -17.59
N GLY A 235 10.47 -25.59 -16.34
CA GLY A 235 10.53 -26.84 -15.57
C GLY A 235 9.48 -27.91 -15.96
N GLY A 236 8.54 -27.66 -16.89
CA GLY A 236 7.61 -28.71 -17.34
C GLY A 236 6.32 -28.34 -18.10
N GLY A 237 6.23 -27.25 -18.88
CA GLY A 237 5.06 -26.92 -19.73
C GLY A 237 5.42 -26.02 -20.92
N PRO A 238 4.63 -25.99 -22.02
CA PRO A 238 5.14 -25.73 -23.37
C PRO A 238 5.66 -24.29 -23.57
N ALA A 239 6.96 -24.22 -23.84
CA ALA A 239 7.70 -23.04 -24.26
C ALA A 239 7.27 -22.59 -25.66
N ALA A 240 6.56 -21.45 -25.76
CA ALA A 240 6.25 -20.87 -27.07
C ALA A 240 6.02 -19.35 -27.11
N LEU A 241 6.28 -18.57 -26.05
CA LEU A 241 5.87 -17.14 -26.05
C LEU A 241 6.96 -16.08 -25.85
N MET A 242 8.22 -16.40 -25.56
CA MET A 242 9.24 -15.36 -25.25
C MET A 242 10.32 -15.10 -26.30
N ASP A 243 10.40 -15.87 -27.39
CA ASP A 243 11.44 -15.67 -28.43
C ASP A 243 11.24 -14.45 -29.35
N SER A 244 10.17 -13.66 -29.18
CA SER A 244 9.84 -12.55 -30.09
C SER A 244 10.23 -11.14 -29.61
N ILE A 245 10.72 -10.96 -28.38
CA ILE A 245 11.13 -9.64 -27.88
C ILE A 245 12.65 -9.48 -27.96
N SER A 246 13.18 -9.25 -29.18
CA SER A 246 14.58 -8.87 -29.35
C SER A 246 14.77 -7.38 -29.02
N TRP A 247 15.35 -7.07 -27.86
CA TRP A 247 15.75 -5.70 -27.44
C TRP A 247 17.01 -5.17 -28.15
N ARG A 248 17.17 -5.44 -29.45
CA ARG A 248 18.24 -4.82 -30.26
C ARG A 248 17.77 -3.42 -30.71
N GLY A 249 17.80 -2.42 -29.83
CA GLY A 249 17.34 -1.09 -30.26
C GLY A 249 17.56 0.10 -29.33
N TYR A 250 18.15 -0.05 -28.15
CA TYR A 250 18.49 1.10 -27.30
C TYR A 250 19.97 1.09 -26.95
N ARG A 251 20.76 1.76 -27.77
CA ARG A 251 22.02 2.42 -27.40
C ARG A 251 21.93 3.86 -27.84
#